data_AF-A0A9W6HIS3-F1
#
_entry.id   AF-A0A9W6HIS3-F1
#
_cell.length_a   1.000
_cell.length_b   1.000
_cell.length_c   1.000
_cell.angle_alpha   90.00
_cell.angle_beta   90.00
_cell.angle_gamma   90.00
#
_symmetry.space_group_name_H-M   'P 1'
#
loop_
_entity.id
_entity.type
_entity.pdbx_description
1 polymer ?
#
loop_
_entity_poly.entity_id
_entity_poly.type
_entity_poly.pdbx_seq_one_letter_code
_entity_poly.pdbx_strand_id
1 'polypeptide(L)'
;MIGRIISLPLRAAWFTLWFAGQLLTSSVSVIGDILSPGLAATPRVVRLPLGSAGDAHVTAISVLITLTPGTLVLGVVESERSGRTLLVHTLYHPDSGAALAALSDMDRRMTRAVRLRGDA
;
A
#
# COMPACT_ATOMS: atom_id res chain seq x y z
N MET A 1 -9.56 -33.89 -23.20
CA MET A 1 -8.54 -33.06 -22.52
C MET A 1 -7.99 -31.89 -23.35
N ILE A 2 -8.12 -31.87 -24.68
CA ILE A 2 -7.51 -30.85 -25.57
C ILE A 2 -8.25 -29.50 -25.60
N GLY A 3 -9.59 -29.47 -25.47
CA GLY A 3 -10.38 -28.22 -25.62
C GLY A 3 -10.15 -27.14 -24.54
N ARG A 4 -9.54 -27.49 -23.40
CA ARG A 4 -9.33 -26.55 -22.28
C ARG A 4 -8.14 -25.62 -22.50
N ILE A 5 -7.12 -26.07 -23.23
CA ILE A 5 -5.85 -25.36 -23.43
C ILE A 5 -6.00 -24.15 -24.37
N ILE A 6 -6.88 -24.24 -25.37
CA ILE A 6 -7.08 -23.14 -26.34
C ILE A 6 -7.98 -22.02 -25.77
N SER A 7 -8.86 -22.34 -24.80
CA SER A 7 -9.71 -21.34 -24.14
C SER A 7 -8.96 -20.45 -23.13
N LEU A 8 -7.79 -20.91 -22.66
CA LEU A 8 -6.97 -20.24 -21.64
C LEU A 8 -6.36 -18.90 -22.10
N PRO A 9 -5.69 -18.81 -23.27
CA PRO A 9 -5.14 -17.54 -23.73
C PRO A 9 -6.24 -16.51 -24.02
N LEU A 10 -7.38 -16.95 -24.55
CA LEU A 10 -8.51 -16.05 -24.84
C LEU A 10 -9.16 -15.51 -23.56
N ARG A 11 -9.34 -16.37 -22.55
CA ARG A 11 -9.85 -15.95 -21.23
C ARG A 11 -8.88 -15.05 -20.49
N ALA A 12 -7.58 -15.32 -20.58
CA ALA A 12 -6.55 -14.47 -20.01
C ALA A 12 -6.51 -13.10 -20.69
N ALA A 13 -6.55 -13.05 -22.02
CA ALA A 13 -6.61 -11.79 -22.77
C ALA A 13 -7.87 -10.97 -22.43
N TRP A 14 -9.03 -11.63 -22.33
CA TRP A 14 -10.27 -10.98 -21.93
C TRP A 14 -10.21 -10.41 -20.50
N PHE A 15 -9.69 -11.20 -19.56
CA PHE A 15 -9.50 -10.73 -18.18
C PHE A 15 -8.55 -9.53 -18.11
N THR A 16 -7.42 -9.59 -18.83
CA THR A 16 -6.45 -8.49 -18.88
C THR A 16 -7.08 -7.22 -19.45
N LEU A 17 -7.88 -7.33 -20.52
CA LEU A 17 -8.55 -6.18 -21.13
C LEU A 17 -9.61 -5.58 -20.17
N TRP A 18 -10.40 -6.44 -19.51
CA TRP A 18 -11.36 -6.01 -18.50
C TRP A 18 -10.67 -5.34 -17.31
N PHE A 19 -9.57 -5.92 -16.82
CA PHE A 19 -8.80 -5.38 -15.70
C PHE A 19 -8.12 -4.06 -16.05
N ALA A 20 -7.57 -3.92 -17.27
CA ALA A 20 -7.05 -2.65 -17.76
C ALA A 20 -8.13 -1.55 -17.78
N GLY A 21 -9.36 -1.90 -18.18
CA GLY A 21 -10.51 -1.00 -18.08
C GLY A 21 -10.80 -0.57 -16.63
N GLN A 22 -10.85 -1.53 -15.71
CA GLN A 22 -11.02 -1.24 -14.27
C GLN A 22 -9.91 -0.35 -13.70
N LEU A 23 -8.67 -0.56 -14.16
CA LEU A 23 -7.50 0.23 -13.77
C LEU A 23 -7.63 1.68 -14.23
N LEU A 24 -8.07 1.89 -15.47
CA LEU A 24 -8.31 3.21 -16.05
C LEU A 24 -9.47 3.94 -15.35
N THR A 25 -10.59 3.27 -15.10
CA THR A 25 -11.74 3.85 -14.38
C THR A 25 -11.36 4.26 -12.96
N SER A 26 -10.58 3.43 -12.26
CA SER A 26 -10.09 3.75 -10.92
C SER A 26 -9.15 4.96 -10.93
N SER A 27 -8.28 5.05 -11.95
CA SER A 27 -7.37 6.19 -12.12
C SER A 27 -8.12 7.51 -12.35
N VAL A 28 -9.23 7.50 -13.09
CA VAL A 28 -10.07 8.69 -13.33
C VAL A 28 -10.77 9.16 -12.05
N SER A 29 -11.23 8.25 -11.19
CA SER A 29 -11.80 8.62 -9.88
C SER A 29 -10.77 9.33 -9.01
N VAL A 30 -9.53 8.83 -9.00
CA VAL A 30 -8.42 9.44 -8.26
C VAL A 30 -8.05 10.81 -8.84
N ILE A 31 -8.07 10.98 -10.16
CA ILE A 31 -7.85 12.29 -10.80
C ILE A 31 -8.97 13.29 -10.42
N GLY A 32 -10.22 12.84 -10.33
CA GLY A 32 -11.34 13.66 -9.86
C GLY A 32 -11.14 14.17 -8.43
N ASP A 33 -10.65 13.30 -7.54
CA ASP A 33 -10.31 13.67 -6.16
C ASP A 33 -9.11 14.63 -6.09
N ILE A 34 -8.12 14.48 -6.97
CA ILE A 34 -6.96 15.38 -7.07
C ILE A 34 -7.35 16.77 -7.60
N LEU A 35 -8.33 16.84 -8.51
CA LEU A 35 -8.79 18.09 -9.14
C LEU A 35 -9.79 18.88 -8.29
N SER A 36 -10.32 18.31 -7.20
CA SER A 36 -11.26 19.00 -6.32
C SER A 36 -10.53 20.05 -5.44
N PRO A 37 -10.88 21.35 -5.51
CA PRO A 37 -10.06 22.41 -4.93
C PRO A 37 -10.39 22.57 -3.44
N GLY A 38 -9.51 22.06 -2.58
CA GLY A 38 -9.49 22.39 -1.17
C GLY A 38 -8.15 21.99 -0.57
N LEU A 39 -7.37 22.96 -0.06
CA LEU A 39 -6.21 22.66 0.78
C LEU A 39 -6.70 22.09 2.12
N ALA A 40 -7.13 20.83 2.12
CA ALA A 40 -7.33 20.01 3.31
C ALA A 40 -6.04 19.26 3.69
N ALA A 41 -4.93 19.53 2.99
CA ALA A 41 -3.64 18.93 3.29
C ALA A 41 -3.05 19.55 4.56
N THR A 42 -2.99 18.77 5.62
CA THR A 42 -2.25 19.03 6.85
C THR A 42 -1.00 18.13 6.90
N PRO A 43 0.08 18.50 6.21
CA PRO A 43 1.27 17.68 6.09
C PRO A 43 1.94 17.43 7.44
N ARG A 44 2.39 16.19 7.67
CA ARG A 44 3.23 15.83 8.83
C ARG A 44 4.08 14.60 8.56
N VAL A 45 5.09 14.39 9.40
CA VAL A 45 5.92 13.18 9.39
C VAL A 45 5.63 12.37 10.65
N VAL A 46 5.30 11.09 10.48
CA VAL A 46 5.06 10.15 11.57
C VAL A 46 6.06 9.01 11.53
N ARG A 47 6.31 8.41 12.70
CA ARG A 47 7.20 7.26 12.87
C ARG A 47 6.34 6.02 13.05
N LEU A 48 6.37 5.11 12.08
CA LEU A 48 5.69 3.82 12.14
C LEU A 48 6.69 2.74 12.61
N PRO A 49 6.61 2.28 13.86
CA PRO A 49 7.47 1.18 14.33
C PRO A 49 6.99 -0.15 13.71
N LEU A 50 7.93 -0.89 13.11
CA LEU A 50 7.70 -2.23 12.53
C LEU A 50 8.35 -3.34 13.36
N GLY A 51 9.12 -3.00 14.39
CA GLY A 51 9.81 -3.98 15.24
C GLY A 51 10.86 -4.78 14.46
N SER A 52 10.90 -6.09 14.63
CA SER A 52 11.87 -7.00 14.00
C SER A 52 11.46 -7.45 12.58
N ALA A 53 10.81 -6.58 11.81
CA ALA A 53 10.38 -6.90 10.45
C ALA A 53 11.57 -7.11 9.50
N GLY A 54 11.53 -8.20 8.71
CA GLY A 54 12.55 -8.50 7.69
C GLY A 54 12.49 -7.57 6.49
N ASP A 55 13.53 -7.60 5.65
CA ASP A 55 13.71 -6.66 4.52
C ASP A 55 12.51 -6.68 3.57
N ALA A 56 12.05 -7.87 3.19
CA ALA A 56 10.92 -8.04 2.27
C ALA A 56 9.62 -7.40 2.82
N HIS A 57 9.36 -7.53 4.13
CA HIS A 57 8.22 -6.90 4.78
C HIS A 57 8.33 -5.39 4.70
N VAL A 58 9.48 -4.85 5.12
CA VAL A 58 9.74 -3.39 5.15
C VAL A 58 9.62 -2.79 3.76
N THR A 59 10.16 -3.45 2.73
CA THR A 59 10.01 -3.02 1.33
C THR A 59 8.56 -3.08 0.88
N ALA A 60 7.85 -4.18 1.15
CA ALA A 60 6.46 -4.34 0.73
C ALA A 60 5.55 -3.24 1.32
N ILE A 61 5.63 -3.02 2.64
CA ILE A 61 4.82 -1.98 3.28
C ILE A 61 5.23 -0.58 2.82
N SER A 62 6.52 -0.34 2.54
CA SER A 62 6.98 0.95 2.03
C SER A 62 6.43 1.27 0.65
N VAL A 63 6.38 0.29 -0.24
CA VAL A 63 5.79 0.43 -1.58
C VAL A 63 4.28 0.68 -1.48
N LEU A 64 3.57 -0.06 -0.62
CA LEU A 64 2.12 0.13 -0.42
C LEU A 64 1.79 1.53 0.13
N ILE A 65 2.55 2.00 1.12
CA ILE A 65 2.38 3.35 1.67
C ILE A 65 2.68 4.39 0.59
N THR A 66 3.73 4.23 -0.20
CA THR A 66 4.09 5.20 -1.24
C THR A 66 3.07 5.23 -2.40
N LEU A 67 2.41 4.11 -2.68
CA LEU A 67 1.33 4.03 -3.67
C LEU A 67 -0.01 4.60 -3.16
N THR A 68 -0.14 4.81 -1.84
CA THR A 68 -1.35 5.38 -1.26
C THR A 68 -1.33 6.90 -1.48
N PRO A 69 -2.34 7.48 -2.14
CA PRO A 69 -2.38 8.92 -2.39
C PRO A 69 -2.26 9.73 -1.10
N GLY A 70 -1.38 10.73 -1.11
CA GLY A 70 -1.14 11.58 0.06
C GLY A 70 -0.23 11.00 1.12
N THR A 71 0.48 9.90 0.85
CA THR A 71 1.54 9.38 1.72
C THR A 71 2.84 9.09 0.96
N LEU A 72 3.98 9.22 1.65
CA LEU A 72 5.32 9.01 1.10
C LEU A 72 6.23 8.45 2.20
N VAL A 73 7.01 7.41 1.89
CA VAL A 73 8.07 6.95 2.79
C VAL A 73 9.34 7.76 2.56
N LEU A 74 9.87 8.36 3.62
CA LEU A 74 11.12 9.13 3.60
C LEU A 74 12.35 8.24 3.82
N GLY A 75 12.20 7.16 4.58
CA GLY A 75 13.28 6.23 4.87
C GLY A 75 12.99 5.30 6.03
N VAL A 76 13.91 4.36 6.23
CA VAL A 76 13.92 3.39 7.34
C VAL A 76 14.98 3.84 8.35
N VAL A 77 14.61 3.85 9.62
CA VAL A 77 15.55 4.03 10.74
C VAL A 77 15.64 2.70 11.48
N GLU A 78 16.86 2.20 11.64
CA GLU A 78 17.16 1.02 12.46
C GLU A 78 17.67 1.44 13.84
N SER A 79 17.16 0.79 14.88
CA SER A 79 17.60 0.98 16.26
C SER A 79 17.63 -0.36 16.99
N GLU A 80 18.71 -0.62 17.73
CA GLU A 80 18.88 -1.87 18.48
C GLU A 80 17.76 -2.13 19.51
N ARG A 81 17.12 -1.08 20.04
CA ARG A 81 16.09 -1.19 21.08
C ARG A 81 14.66 -1.32 20.54
N SER A 82 14.42 -0.87 19.31
CA SER A 82 13.06 -0.72 18.74
C SER A 82 12.90 -1.39 17.38
N GLY A 83 13.97 -2.02 16.86
CA GLY A 83 14.00 -2.60 15.53
C GLY A 83 13.92 -1.53 14.44
N ARG A 84 13.13 -1.81 13.41
CA ARG A 84 12.93 -0.93 12.25
C ARG A 84 11.76 0.00 12.43
N THR A 85 11.94 1.24 12.03
CA THR A 85 10.91 2.29 12.05
C THR A 85 10.87 2.99 10.70
N LEU A 86 9.69 3.10 10.10
CA LEU A 86 9.48 3.89 8.89
C LEU A 86 9.16 5.34 9.22
N LEU A 87 9.83 6.25 8.53
CA LEU A 87 9.47 7.67 8.51
C LEU A 87 8.51 7.91 7.36
N VAL A 88 7.28 8.27 7.68
CA VAL A 88 6.21 8.43 6.69
C VAL A 88 5.71 9.87 6.71
N HIS A 89 5.76 10.52 5.56
CA HIS A 89 5.12 11.80 5.32
C HIS A 89 3.66 11.57 4.90
N THR A 90 2.71 12.26 5.52
CA THR A 90 1.28 12.13 5.22
C THR A 90 0.65 13.51 5.06
N LEU A 91 -0.24 13.67 4.09
CA LEU A 91 -0.90 14.94 3.77
C LEU A 91 -2.29 15.09 4.41
N TYR A 92 -3.08 14.02 4.50
CA TYR A 92 -4.54 14.16 4.73
C TYR A 92 -5.06 13.66 6.09
N HIS A 93 -4.21 13.18 6.99
CA HIS A 93 -4.66 12.76 8.32
C HIS A 93 -4.92 13.98 9.21
N PRO A 94 -5.84 13.93 10.20
CA PRO A 94 -6.11 15.05 11.10
C PRO A 94 -5.01 15.26 12.16
N ASP A 95 -4.43 14.17 12.68
CA ASP A 95 -3.34 14.20 13.67
C ASP A 95 -2.36 13.03 13.47
N SER A 96 -1.26 13.02 14.24
CA SER A 96 -0.23 11.98 14.17
C SER A 96 -0.72 10.61 14.63
N GLY A 97 -1.65 10.56 15.59
CA GLY A 97 -2.24 9.32 16.10
C GLY A 97 -3.17 8.66 15.08
N ALA A 98 -4.01 9.45 14.41
CA ALA A 98 -4.86 8.99 13.31
C ALA A 98 -4.02 8.45 12.14
N ALA A 99 -2.94 9.16 11.77
CA ALA A 99 -2.00 8.69 10.75
C ALA A 99 -1.34 7.37 11.16
N LEU A 100 -0.82 7.29 12.40
CA LEU A 100 -0.19 6.08 12.90
C LEU A 100 -1.18 4.90 12.92
N ALA A 101 -2.41 5.11 13.39
CA ALA A 101 -3.43 4.07 13.43
C ALA A 101 -3.79 3.52 12.04
N ALA A 102 -3.93 4.39 11.04
CA ALA A 102 -4.21 3.99 9.66
C ALA A 102 -3.03 3.20 9.04
N LEU A 103 -1.81 3.69 9.22
CA LEU A 103 -0.60 3.03 8.72
C LEU A 103 -0.38 1.67 9.41
N SER A 104 -0.61 1.57 10.72
CA SER A 104 -0.55 0.29 11.46
C SER A 104 -1.65 -0.67 11.06
N ASP A 105 -2.86 -0.20 10.74
CA ASP A 105 -3.92 -1.07 10.18
C ASP A 105 -3.52 -1.63 8.82
N MET A 106 -2.94 -0.80 7.95
CA MET A 106 -2.44 -1.24 6.64
C MET A 106 -1.34 -2.31 6.79
N ASP A 107 -0.37 -2.10 7.67
CA ASP A 107 0.69 -3.07 7.97
C ASP A 107 0.10 -4.41 8.47
N ARG A 108 -0.86 -4.34 9.39
CA ARG A 108 -1.59 -5.51 9.89
C ARG A 108 -2.34 -6.25 8.78
N ARG A 109 -3.06 -5.54 7.90
CA ARG A 109 -3.80 -6.14 6.79
C ARG A 109 -2.87 -6.77 5.78
N MET A 110 -1.79 -6.09 5.42
CA MET A 110 -0.76 -6.62 4.52
C MET A 110 -0.15 -7.90 5.11
N THR A 111 0.25 -7.87 6.38
CA THR A 111 0.83 -9.03 7.05
C THR A 111 -0.13 -10.22 7.07
N ARG A 112 -1.44 -9.99 7.29
CA ARG A 112 -2.47 -11.04 7.20
C ARG A 112 -2.64 -11.58 5.77
N ALA A 113 -2.55 -10.73 4.75
CA ALA A 113 -2.70 -11.15 3.35
C ALA A 113 -1.47 -11.92 2.84
N VAL A 114 -0.26 -11.51 3.25
CA VAL A 114 1.01 -12.11 2.81
C VAL A 114 1.37 -13.35 3.62
N ARG A 115 0.97 -13.44 4.91
CA ARG A 115 1.13 -14.67 5.71
C ARG A 115 0.12 -15.74 5.31
N LEU A 116 0.36 -16.38 4.18
CA LEU A 116 -0.25 -17.67 3.83
C LEU A 116 0.68 -18.79 4.29
N ARG A 117 0.40 -19.38 5.47
CA ARG A 117 0.80 -20.74 5.91
C ARG A 117 2.31 -21.07 6.02
N GLY A 118 2.77 -21.32 7.27
CA GLY A 118 4.13 -21.76 7.65
C GLY A 118 4.96 -20.56 8.12
N ASP A 119 5.46 -20.48 9.35
CA ASP A 119 6.44 -21.41 9.93
C ASP A 119 6.07 -21.85 11.36
N ALA A 120 6.31 -23.14 11.61
CA ALA A 120 6.29 -23.81 12.91
C ALA A 120 7.66 -23.71 13.59
#